data_AF-A0AAV3X662-F1
#
_entry.id   AF-A0AAV3X662-F1
#
_cell.length_a   1.000
_cell.length_b   1.000
_cell.length_c   1.000
_cell.angle_alpha   90.00
_cell.angle_beta   90.00
_cell.angle_gamma   90.00
#
_symmetry.space_group_name_H-M   'P 1'
#
loop_
_entity.id
_entity.type
_entity.pdbx_description
1 polymer ?
#
loop_
_entity_poly.entity_id
_entity_poly.type
_entity_poly.pdbx_seq_one_letter_code
_entity_poly.pdbx_strand_id
1 'polypeptide(L)' 'MNKRKLSLEISESLFEQLERVAELTEESIESIVIRIIAFRLPSLTREAQELHEQLNKISPEQLHGEIGLEEVVGSEVI' A
#
# COMPACT_ATOMS: atom_id res chain seq x y z
N MET A 1 1.84 29.64 -2.91
CA MET A 1 1.60 28.32 -2.27
C MET A 1 0.71 27.51 -3.21
N ASN A 2 1.22 26.45 -3.82
CA ASN A 2 0.45 25.67 -4.80
C ASN A 2 -0.46 24.70 -4.05
N LYS A 3 -1.77 24.94 -4.08
CA LYS A 3 -2.78 24.03 -3.52
C LYS A 3 -3.24 23.06 -4.60
N ARG A 4 -3.46 21.80 -4.23
CA ARG A 4 -4.10 20.78 -5.07
C ARG A 4 -5.35 20.29 -4.34
N LYS A 5 -6.43 20.04 -5.08
CA LYS A 5 -7.65 19.43 -4.55
C LYS A 5 -7.59 17.93 -4.81
N LEU A 6 -7.89 17.14 -3.80
CA LEU A 6 -8.07 15.69 -3.92
C LEU A 6 -9.57 15.39 -3.80
N SER A 7 -10.04 14.41 -4.57
CA SER A 7 -11.36 13.80 -4.42
C SER A 7 -11.13 12.32 -4.15
N LEU A 8 -11.79 11.77 -3.14
CA LEU A 8 -11.56 10.42 -2.65
C LEU A 8 -12.89 9.67 -2.66
N GLU A 9 -12.87 8.45 -3.16
CA GLU A 9 -13.94 7.48 -2.97
C GLU A 9 -13.52 6.56 -1.82
N ILE A 10 -14.35 6.47 -0.78
CA ILE A 10 -14.11 5.65 0.40
C ILE A 10 -15.39 4.89 0.77
N SER A 11 -15.27 3.85 1.60
CA SER A 11 -16.45 3.15 2.11
C SER A 11 -17.28 4.08 3.01
N GLU A 12 -18.60 3.91 2.96
CA GLU A 12 -19.55 4.61 3.83
C GLU A 12 -19.17 4.44 5.30
N SER A 13 -18.82 3.22 5.71
CA SER A 13 -18.36 2.92 7.06
C SER A 13 -17.12 3.70 7.52
N LEU A 14 -16.23 4.08 6.59
CA LEU A 14 -15.07 4.91 6.90
C LEU A 14 -15.47 6.38 6.99
N PHE A 15 -16.37 6.82 6.12
CA PHE A 15 -16.92 8.18 6.16
C PHE A 15 -17.67 8.44 7.48
N GLU A 16 -18.51 7.51 7.94
CA GLU A 16 -19.19 7.62 9.25
C GLU A 16 -18.21 7.71 10.43
N GLN A 17 -17.06 7.00 10.35
CA GLN A 17 -16.02 7.12 11.36
C GLN A 17 -15.39 8.52 11.35
N LEU A 18 -15.17 9.10 10.16
CA LEU A 18 -14.68 10.47 10.03
C LEU A 18 -15.69 11.49 10.56
N GLU A 19 -16.99 11.32 10.28
CA GLU A 19 -18.07 12.15 10.81
C GLU A 19 -18.07 12.14 12.35
N ARG A 20 -18.04 10.96 12.96
CA ARG A 20 -17.97 10.85 14.43
C ARG A 20 -16.77 11.57 15.03
N VAL A 21 -15.60 11.50 14.39
CA VAL A 21 -14.42 12.22 14.86
C VAL A 21 -14.59 13.73 14.67
N ALA A 22 -15.12 14.16 13.53
CA ALA A 22 -15.40 15.57 13.23
C ALA A 22 -16.34 16.20 14.26
N GLU A 23 -17.41 15.50 14.65
CA GLU A 23 -18.34 15.93 15.69
C GLU A 23 -17.65 16.09 17.05
N LEU A 24 -16.79 15.13 17.42
CA LEU A 24 -16.11 15.15 18.72
C LEU A 24 -15.00 16.20 18.82
N THR A 25 -14.32 16.53 17.72
CA THR A 25 -13.20 17.47 17.71
C THR A 25 -13.57 18.85 17.20
N GLU A 26 -14.80 19.05 16.73
CA GLU A 26 -15.27 20.27 16.06
C GLU A 26 -14.39 20.65 14.84
N GLU A 27 -13.77 19.66 14.19
CA GLU A 27 -12.93 19.84 13.01
C GLU A 27 -13.66 19.41 11.73
N SER A 28 -13.27 19.98 10.59
CA SER A 28 -13.77 19.49 9.31
C SER A 28 -13.20 18.12 8.98
N ILE A 29 -13.98 17.28 8.29
CA ILE A 29 -13.54 15.97 7.80
C ILE A 29 -12.27 16.10 6.94
N GLU A 30 -12.19 17.12 6.08
CA GLU A 30 -11.01 17.36 5.24
C GLU A 30 -9.76 17.63 6.08
N SER A 31 -9.90 18.38 7.17
CA SER A 31 -8.78 18.68 8.07
C SER A 31 -8.27 17.43 8.76
N ILE A 32 -9.20 16.58 9.22
CA ILE A 32 -8.89 15.27 9.82
C ILE A 32 -8.17 14.37 8.81
N VAL A 33 -8.71 14.25 7.58
CA VAL A 33 -8.12 13.43 6.51
C VAL A 33 -6.71 13.93 6.15
N ILE A 34 -6.53 15.24 5.98
CA ILE A 34 -5.22 15.83 5.70
C ILE A 34 -4.23 15.50 6.83
N ARG A 35 -4.64 15.61 8.10
CA ARG A 35 -3.80 15.28 9.24
C ARG A 35 -3.39 13.81 9.26
N ILE A 36 -4.33 12.90 9.01
CA ILE A 36 -4.06 11.46 8.93
C ILE A 36 -3.05 11.17 7.82
N ILE A 37 -3.25 11.74 6.63
CA ILE A 37 -2.34 11.58 5.48
C ILE A 37 -0.96 12.14 5.84
N ALA A 38 -0.88 13.36 6.37
CA ALA A 38 0.38 13.99 6.74
C ALA A 38 1.15 13.19 7.80
N PHE A 39 0.44 12.56 8.74
CA PHE A 39 1.02 11.71 9.77
C PHE A 39 1.53 10.37 9.21
N ARG A 40 0.79 9.72 8.30
CA ARG A 40 1.12 8.38 7.80
C ARG A 40 2.11 8.38 6.63
N LEU A 41 2.12 9.43 5.80
CA LEU A 41 2.93 9.48 4.58
C LEU A 41 4.45 9.31 4.82
N PRO A 42 5.08 9.90 5.86
CA PRO A 42 6.51 9.72 6.11
C PRO A 42 6.88 8.25 6.43
N SER A 43 6.07 7.58 7.26
CA SER A 43 6.32 6.18 7.62
C SER A 43 6.11 5.25 6.44
N LEU A 44 5.06 5.47 5.62
CA LEU A 44 4.88 4.75 4.36
C LEU A 44 6.04 4.93 3.39
N THR A 45 6.59 6.14 3.31
CA THR A 45 7.75 6.43 2.44
C THR A 45 8.97 5.63 2.88
N ARG A 46 9.22 5.58 4.19
CA ARG A 46 10.30 4.80 4.77
C ARG A 46 10.12 3.30 4.56
N GLU A 47 8.92 2.76 4.83
CA GLU A 47 8.59 1.35 4.61
C GLU A 47 8.83 0.94 3.14
N ALA A 48 8.40 1.78 2.19
CA ALA A 48 8.61 1.53 0.77
C ALA A 48 10.10 1.56 0.38
N GLN A 49 10.88 2.48 0.95
CA GLN A 49 12.32 2.57 0.74
C GLN A 49 13.05 1.35 1.31
N GLU A 50 12.75 0.96 2.56
CA GLU A 50 13.34 -0.21 3.21
C GLU A 50 13.06 -1.49 2.41
N LEU A 51 11.81 -1.67 1.94
CA LEU A 51 11.46 -2.80 1.07
C LEU A 51 12.22 -2.76 -0.26
N HIS A 52 12.32 -1.60 -0.89
CA HIS A 52 13.05 -1.45 -2.14
C HIS A 52 14.54 -1.77 -1.97
N GLU A 53 15.17 -1.32 -0.89
CA GLU A 53 16.55 -1.67 -0.56
C GLU A 53 16.72 -3.16 -0.30
N GLN A 54 15.78 -3.81 0.40
CA GLN A 54 15.80 -5.25 0.63
C GLN A 54 15.72 -6.02 -0.69
N LEU A 55 14.82 -5.64 -1.58
CA LEU A 55 14.68 -6.25 -2.91
C LEU A 55 15.96 -6.09 -3.74
N ASN A 56 16.62 -4.93 -3.69
CA ASN A 56 17.87 -4.70 -4.42
C ASN A 56 19.07 -5.47 -3.83
N LYS A 57 18.99 -5.92 -2.58
CA LYS A 57 20.00 -6.77 -1.93
C LYS A 57 19.83 -8.25 -2.25
N ILE A 58 18.68 -8.65 -2.80
CA ILE A 58 18.47 -10.02 -3.27
C ILE A 58 19.28 -10.20 -4.55
N SER A 59 20.36 -10.97 -4.46
CA SER A 59 21.10 -11.36 -5.67
C SER A 59 20.30 -12.39 -6.47
N PRO A 60 20.48 -12.47 -7.80
CA PRO A 60 19.81 -13.48 -8.62
C PRO A 60 20.04 -14.92 -8.13
N GLU A 61 21.13 -15.18 -7.42
CA GLU A 61 21.44 -16.50 -6.84
C GLU A 61 20.62 -16.82 -5.57
N GLN A 62 20.04 -15.82 -4.90
CA GLN A 62 19.19 -15.97 -3.71
C GLN A 62 17.70 -16.15 -4.03
N LEU A 63 17.30 -15.84 -5.26
CA LEU A 63 16.05 -16.34 -5.81
C LEU A 63 16.25 -17.84 -5.98
N HIS A 64 15.77 -18.66 -5.03
CA HIS A 64 15.82 -20.12 -5.16
C HIS A 64 15.30 -20.50 -6.55
N GLY A 65 16.23 -20.92 -7.41
CA GLY A 65 15.97 -21.42 -8.74
C GLY A 65 15.32 -22.79 -8.65
N GLU A 66 14.05 -22.81 -8.25
CA GLU A 66 13.16 -23.95 -8.39
C GLU A 66 11.80 -23.45 -8.87
N ILE A 67 11.77 -22.96 -10.11
CA ILE A 67 10.65 -23.33 -10.96
C ILE A 67 11.20 -24.42 -11.85
N GLY A 68 11.18 -25.65 -11.33
CA GLY A 68 11.16 -26.83 -12.16
C GLY A 68 9.91 -26.75 -13.03
N LEU A 69 10.00 -26.04 -14.15
CA LEU A 69 9.18 -26.32 -15.31
C LEU A 69 9.67 -27.65 -15.88
N GLU A 70 9.52 -28.73 -15.09
CA GLU A 70 9.39 -30.04 -15.69
C GLU A 70 8.08 -29.97 -16.47
N GLU A 71 8.24 -29.75 -17.76
CA GLU A 71 7.25 -30.07 -18.77
C GLU A 71 6.83 -31.52 -18.52
N VAL A 72 5.75 -31.72 -17.74
CA VAL A 72 5.01 -32.97 -17.74
C VAL A 72 4.29 -33.05 -19.08
N VAL A 73 5.05 -33.36 -20.13
CA VAL A 73 4.48 -33.88 -21.36
C VAL A 73 4.27 -35.36 -21.12
N GLY A 74 3.09 -35.69 -20.61
CA GLY A 74 2.59 -37.06 -20.71
C GLY A 74 2.48 -37.48 -22.18
N SER A 75 2.45 -38.79 -22.39
CA SER A 75 2.30 -39.56 -23.65
C SER A 75 3.68 -39.94 -24.26
N GLU A 76 4.07 -41.19 -24.46
CA GLU A 76 3.34 -42.45 -24.64
C GLU A 76 4.12 -43.65 -24.08
N VAL A 77 3.38 -44.62 -23.58
CA VAL A 77 3.83 -46.01 -23.40
C VAL A 77 3.95 -46.64 -24.79
N ILE A 78 5.13 -47.15 -25.14
CA ILE A 78 5.30 -48.15 -26.21
C ILE A 78 5.91 -49.39 -25.59
#